data_AF-A0A351KEN9-F1
#
_entry.id   AF-A0A351KEN9-F1
#
_cell.length_a   1.000
_cell.length_b   1.000
_cell.length_c   1.000
_cell.angle_alpha   90.00
_cell.angle_beta   90.00
_cell.angle_gamma   90.00
#
_symmetry.space_group_name_H-M   'P 1'
#
loop_
_entity.id
_entity.type
_entity.pdbx_description
1 polymer ?
#
loop_
_entity_poly.entity_id
_entity_poly.type
_entity_poly.pdbx_seq_one_letter_code
_entity_poly.pdbx_strand_id
1 'polypeptide(L)'
;MELREELMNYKNITAEAIEALNEEKYEEIEPLLNKRESIIERIKSMNFKSEQFKNLCDEINLIQIENELNELLKNKRDEVKFKLESTSKNRQANDSYNKITNSALIFSKKI
;
A
#
# COMPACT_ATOMS: atom_id res chain seq x y z
N MET A 1 -17.00 -19.49 -17.10
CA MET A 1 -15.82 -19.25 -16.25
C MET A 1 -15.89 -20.20 -15.09
N GLU A 2 -14.82 -20.92 -14.84
CA GLU A 2 -14.70 -21.81 -13.69
C GLU A 2 -14.15 -21.05 -12.48
N LEU A 3 -14.59 -21.40 -11.27
CA LEU A 3 -14.13 -20.77 -10.02
C LEU A 3 -12.60 -20.78 -9.89
N ARG A 4 -11.96 -21.88 -10.31
CA ARG A 4 -10.50 -22.04 -10.27
C ARG A 4 -9.77 -21.02 -11.15
N GLU A 5 -10.32 -20.70 -12.32
CA GLU A 5 -9.75 -19.70 -13.23
C GLU A 5 -9.79 -18.31 -12.60
N GLU A 6 -10.93 -17.93 -12.01
CA GLU A 6 -11.06 -16.62 -11.35
C GLU A 6 -10.17 -16.51 -10.11
N LEU A 7 -10.04 -17.58 -9.32
CA LEU A 7 -9.11 -17.61 -8.18
C LEU A 7 -7.64 -17.51 -8.63
N MET A 8 -7.29 -18.12 -9.76
CA MET A 8 -5.95 -18.00 -10.32
C MET A 8 -5.70 -16.59 -10.87
N ASN A 9 -6.68 -15.97 -11.52
CA ASN A 9 -6.60 -14.57 -11.96
C ASN A 9 -6.45 -13.62 -10.77
N TYR A 10 -7.21 -13.87 -9.69
CA TYR A 10 -7.09 -13.13 -8.44
C TYR A 10 -5.69 -13.28 -7.84
N LYS A 11 -5.13 -14.49 -7.84
CA LYS A 11 -3.76 -14.75 -7.39
C LYS A 11 -2.74 -13.97 -8.22
N ASN A 12 -2.86 -14.01 -9.54
CA ASN A 12 -1.93 -13.36 -10.46
C ASN A 12 -1.96 -11.84 -10.30
N ILE A 13 -3.15 -11.23 -10.24
CA ILE A 13 -3.25 -9.77 -10.04
C ILE A 13 -2.72 -9.34 -8.65
N THR A 14 -2.84 -10.22 -7.64
CA THR A 14 -2.26 -9.98 -6.32
C THR A 14 -0.74 -10.02 -6.38
N ALA A 15 -0.15 -10.94 -7.15
CA ALA A 15 1.29 -11.00 -7.41
C ALA A 15 1.79 -9.74 -8.14
N GLU A 16 1.08 -9.30 -9.18
CA GLU A 16 1.39 -8.06 -9.90
C GLU A 16 1.36 -6.84 -8.96
N ALA A 17 0.39 -6.77 -8.03
CA ALA A 17 0.33 -5.70 -7.04
C ALA A 17 1.50 -5.72 -6.05
N ILE A 18 1.96 -6.90 -5.64
CA ILE A 18 3.15 -7.06 -4.79
C ILE A 18 4.39 -6.56 -5.53
N GLU A 19 4.56 -6.96 -6.79
CA GLU A 19 5.68 -6.54 -7.64
C GLU A 19 5.70 -5.01 -7.81
N ALA A 20 4.56 -4.42 -8.18
CA ALA A 20 4.45 -2.97 -8.32
C ALA A 20 4.76 -2.20 -7.02
N LEU A 21 4.37 -2.73 -5.85
CA LEU A 21 4.73 -2.13 -4.55
C LEU A 21 6.22 -2.23 -4.23
N ASN A 22 6.85 -3.35 -4.59
CA ASN A 22 8.29 -3.55 -4.39
C ASN A 22 9.12 -2.66 -5.32
N GLU A 23 8.65 -2.44 -6.55
CA GLU A 23 9.27 -1.54 -7.53
C GLU A 23 8.87 -0.07 -7.36
N GLU A 24 8.03 0.24 -6.36
CA GLU A 24 7.54 1.59 -6.06
C GLU A 24 6.77 2.27 -7.21
N LYS A 25 6.15 1.46 -8.09
CA LYS A 25 5.28 1.90 -9.19
C LYS A 25 3.87 2.20 -8.68
N TYR A 26 3.76 3.24 -7.84
CA TYR A 26 2.53 3.54 -7.11
C TYR A 26 1.33 3.87 -8.04
N GLU A 27 1.59 4.40 -9.23
CA GLU A 27 0.59 4.67 -10.26
C GLU A 27 -0.12 3.40 -10.78
N GLU A 28 0.51 2.23 -10.66
CA GLU A 28 -0.05 0.96 -11.11
C GLU A 28 -0.94 0.31 -10.04
N ILE A 29 -0.80 0.71 -8.77
CA ILE A 29 -1.49 0.08 -7.63
C ILE A 29 -3.00 0.22 -7.71
N GLU A 30 -3.51 1.43 -7.92
CA GLU A 30 -4.95 1.66 -7.98
C GLU A 30 -5.63 0.87 -9.11
N PRO A 31 -5.12 0.88 -10.37
CA PRO A 31 -5.61 0.00 -11.43
C PRO A 31 -5.61 -1.49 -11.06
N LEU A 32 -4.54 -1.99 -10.42
CA LEU A 32 -4.42 -3.38 -10.01
C LEU A 32 -5.46 -3.75 -8.94
N LEU A 33 -5.65 -2.90 -7.93
CA LEU A 33 -6.66 -3.09 -6.89
C LEU A 33 -8.09 -3.06 -7.47
N ASN A 34 -8.36 -2.18 -8.43
CA ASN A 34 -9.66 -2.12 -9.11
C ASN A 34 -9.96 -3.39 -9.93
N LYS A 35 -8.96 -3.92 -10.64
CA LYS A 35 -9.09 -5.21 -11.34
C LYS A 35 -9.35 -6.35 -10.35
N ARG A 36 -8.67 -6.32 -9.21
CA ARG A 36 -8.80 -7.30 -8.13
C ARG A 36 -10.21 -7.30 -7.52
N GLU A 37 -10.78 -6.13 -7.26
CA GLU A 37 -12.19 -5.99 -6.84
C GLU A 37 -13.15 -6.52 -7.92
N SER A 38 -12.87 -6.23 -9.19
CA SER A 38 -13.69 -6.74 -10.30
C SER A 38 -13.69 -8.27 -10.38
N ILE A 39 -12.58 -8.94 -10.04
CA ILE A 39 -12.51 -10.40 -9.94
C ILE A 39 -13.32 -10.89 -8.74
N ILE A 40 -13.21 -10.23 -7.58
CA ILE A 40 -14.00 -10.56 -6.38
C ILE A 40 -15.50 -10.52 -6.69
N GLU A 41 -15.98 -9.48 -7.37
CA GLU A 41 -17.40 -9.36 -7.74
C GLU A 41 -17.84 -10.47 -8.70
N ARG A 42 -16.99 -10.87 -9.66
CA ARG A 42 -17.28 -12.03 -10.50
C ARG A 42 -17.37 -13.32 -9.68
N ILE A 43 -16.43 -13.56 -8.77
CA ILE A 43 -16.45 -14.73 -7.88
C ILE A 43 -17.71 -14.72 -7.03
N LYS A 44 -18.09 -13.61 -6.39
CA LYS A 44 -19.31 -13.50 -5.57
C LYS A 44 -20.59 -13.84 -6.36
N SER A 45 -20.61 -13.57 -7.67
CA SER A 45 -21.74 -13.89 -8.54
C SER A 45 -21.84 -15.38 -8.93
N MET A 46 -20.80 -16.17 -8.68
CA MET A 46 -20.75 -17.59 -9.02
C MET A 46 -21.46 -18.45 -7.97
N ASN A 47 -22.07 -19.54 -8.43
CA ASN A 47 -22.63 -20.55 -7.53
C ASN A 47 -21.58 -21.64 -7.25
N PHE A 48 -21.09 -21.72 -6.02
CA PHE A 48 -20.17 -22.75 -5.57
C PHE A 48 -20.41 -23.10 -4.10
N LYS A 49 -19.92 -24.26 -3.69
CA LYS A 49 -19.92 -24.64 -2.26
C LYS A 49 -18.74 -23.97 -1.56
N SER A 50 -18.94 -23.51 -0.33
CA SER A 50 -17.88 -22.91 0.47
C SER A 50 -16.66 -23.82 0.64
N GLU A 51 -16.86 -25.14 0.74
CA GLU A 51 -15.79 -26.12 0.85
C GLU A 51 -14.95 -26.21 -0.44
N GLN A 52 -15.60 -26.18 -1.59
CA GLN A 52 -14.91 -26.15 -2.89
C GLN A 52 -14.03 -24.91 -3.02
N PHE A 53 -14.55 -23.73 -2.64
CA PHE A 53 -13.79 -22.49 -2.63
C PHE A 53 -12.56 -22.59 -1.73
N LYS A 54 -12.75 -23.08 -0.49
CA LYS A 54 -11.68 -23.21 0.49
C LYS A 54 -10.57 -24.14 -0.01
N ASN A 55 -10.94 -25.32 -0.51
CA ASN A 55 -9.97 -26.28 -1.04
C ASN A 55 -9.15 -25.69 -2.18
N LEU A 56 -9.80 -24.98 -3.12
CA LEU A 56 -9.08 -24.31 -4.21
C LEU A 56 -8.14 -23.20 -3.71
N CYS A 57 -8.56 -22.42 -2.71
CA CYS A 57 -7.70 -21.39 -2.11
C CYS A 57 -6.46 -22.00 -1.44
N ASP A 58 -6.63 -23.11 -0.73
CA ASP A 58 -5.54 -23.84 -0.09
C ASP A 58 -4.61 -24.47 -1.14
N GLU A 59 -5.16 -25.14 -2.16
CA GLU A 59 -4.40 -25.76 -3.26
C GLU A 59 -3.49 -24.78 -4.00
N ILE A 60 -3.96 -23.55 -4.22
CA ILE A 60 -3.18 -22.52 -4.91
C ILE A 60 -2.40 -21.62 -3.96
N ASN A 61 -2.38 -21.90 -2.65
CA ASN A 61 -1.74 -21.06 -1.63
C ASN A 61 -2.20 -19.59 -1.68
N LEU A 62 -3.50 -19.34 -1.93
CA LEU A 62 -4.03 -17.99 -2.11
C LEU A 62 -3.95 -17.16 -0.82
N ILE A 63 -4.17 -17.79 0.32
CA ILE A 63 -4.12 -17.12 1.62
C ILE A 63 -2.72 -16.57 1.91
N GLN A 64 -1.68 -17.29 1.48
CA GLN A 64 -0.30 -16.86 1.70
C GLN A 64 0.01 -15.56 0.95
N ILE A 65 -0.33 -15.48 -0.34
CA ILE A 65 -0.05 -14.28 -1.14
C ILE A 65 -0.93 -13.08 -0.72
N GLU A 66 -2.14 -13.35 -0.24
CA GLU A 66 -3.02 -12.32 0.33
C GLU A 66 -2.38 -11.68 1.57
N ASN A 67 -1.85 -12.51 2.47
CA ASN A 67 -1.17 -12.04 3.68
C ASN A 67 0.08 -11.23 3.33
N GLU A 68 0.87 -11.69 2.35
CA GLU A 68 2.06 -10.98 1.87
C GLU A 68 1.72 -9.57 1.36
N LEU A 69 0.69 -9.44 0.51
CA LEU A 69 0.25 -8.14 0.02
C LEU A 69 -0.21 -7.22 1.18
N ASN A 70 -0.96 -7.76 2.13
CA ASN A 70 -1.46 -7.00 3.28
C ASN A 70 -0.33 -6.49 4.18
N GLU A 71 0.67 -7.33 4.46
CA GLU A 71 1.86 -6.95 5.22
C GLU A 71 2.68 -5.89 4.48
N LEU A 72 2.88 -6.05 3.16
CA LEU A 72 3.62 -5.11 2.35
C LEU A 72 2.96 -3.73 2.29
N LEU A 73 1.64 -3.68 2.07
CA LEU A 73 0.87 -2.43 2.09
C LEU A 73 0.97 -1.73 3.45
N LYS A 74 0.86 -2.48 4.55
CA LYS A 74 1.01 -1.94 5.90
C LYS A 74 2.41 -1.35 6.10
N ASN A 75 3.45 -2.09 5.73
CA ASN A 75 4.84 -1.65 5.89
C ASN A 75 5.12 -0.39 5.07
N LYS A 76 4.70 -0.34 3.80
CA LYS A 76 4.86 0.84 2.94
C LYS A 76 4.10 2.05 3.47
N ARG A 77 2.88 1.86 3.98
CA ARG A 77 2.11 2.92 4.65
C ARG A 77 2.83 3.48 5.86
N ASP A 78 3.36 2.61 6.73
CA ASP A 78 4.07 3.01 7.95
C ASP A 78 5.37 3.75 7.60
N GLU A 79 6.08 3.30 6.56
CA GLU A 79 7.28 3.98 6.03
C GLU A 79 6.96 5.41 5.56
N VAL A 80 5.91 5.58 4.74
CA VAL A 80 5.49 6.91 4.26
C VAL A 80 5.10 7.81 5.42
N LYS A 81 4.35 7.28 6.40
CA LYS A 81 3.98 8.03 7.61
C LYS A 81 5.21 8.52 8.37
N PHE A 82 6.19 7.66 8.59
CA PHE A 82 7.44 8.02 9.26
C PHE A 82 8.22 9.11 8.50
N LYS A 83 8.31 8.99 7.16
CA LYS A 83 8.96 10.01 6.30
C LYS A 83 8.27 11.37 6.40
N LEU A 84 6.94 11.41 6.42
CA LEU A 84 6.17 12.65 6.60
C LEU A 84 6.41 13.29 7.98
N GLU A 85 6.37 12.49 9.04
CA GLU A 85 6.62 12.96 10.41
C GLU A 85 8.03 13.54 10.56
N SER A 86 9.05 12.85 10.02
CA SER A 86 10.44 13.33 10.05
C SER A 86 10.62 14.64 9.27
N THR A 87 9.98 14.76 8.10
CA THR A 87 10.02 15.98 7.28
C THR A 87 9.35 17.16 7.98
N SER A 88 8.21 16.93 8.65
CA SER A 88 7.51 17.93 9.44
C SER A 88 8.38 18.44 10.61
N LYS A 89 9.02 17.51 11.35
CA LYS A 89 9.95 17.85 12.43
C LYS A 89 11.15 18.66 11.93
N ASN A 90 11.74 18.26 10.81
CA ASN A 90 12.87 18.98 10.21
C ASN A 90 12.48 20.40 9.75
N ARG A 91 11.29 20.57 9.16
CA ARG A 91 10.77 21.90 8.82
C ARG A 91 10.60 22.76 10.07
N GLN A 92 9.99 22.24 11.13
CA GLN A 92 9.80 22.98 12.38
C GLN A 92 11.14 23.40 13.01
N ALA A 93 12.14 22.52 13.00
CA ALA A 93 13.48 22.85 13.48
C ALA A 93 14.10 23.97 12.65
N ASN A 94 14.09 23.86 11.32
CA ASN A 94 14.61 24.90 10.42
C ASN A 94 13.90 26.24 10.61
N ASP A 95 12.57 26.25 10.74
CA ASP A 95 11.80 27.47 11.00
C ASP A 95 12.14 28.09 12.36
N SER A 96 12.39 27.25 13.37
CA SER A 96 12.78 27.71 14.71
C SER A 96 14.17 28.33 14.70
N TYR A 97 15.16 27.70 14.07
CA TYR A 97 16.49 28.26 13.91
C TYR A 97 16.48 29.57 13.10
N ASN A 98 15.73 29.62 11.99
CA ASN A 98 15.58 30.84 11.17
C ASN A 98 14.89 31.99 11.93
N LYS A 99 13.93 31.69 12.81
CA LYS A 99 13.32 32.71 13.69
C LYS A 99 14.31 33.26 14.70
N ILE A 100 15.13 32.39 15.31
CA ILE A 100 16.15 32.81 16.29
C ILE A 100 17.19 33.72 15.61
N THR A 101 17.72 33.33 14.45
CA THR A 101 18.70 34.15 13.71
C THR A 101 18.14 35.51 13.29
N ASN A 102 16.91 35.55 12.77
CA ASN A 102 16.26 36.81 12.40
C ASN A 102 15.97 37.70 13.62
N SER A 103 15.56 37.13 14.76
CA SER A 103 15.35 37.89 15.98
C SER A 103 16.67 38.47 16.54
N ALA A 104 17.77 37.70 16.50
CA ALA A 104 19.09 38.15 16.94
C ALA A 104 19.63 39.31 16.08
N LEU A 105 19.35 39.30 14.76
CA LEU A 105 19.71 40.39 13.84
C LEU A 105 18.94 41.70 14.11
N ILE A 106 17.72 41.63 14.66
CA ILE A 106 16.95 42.82 15.06
C ILE A 106 17.53 43.44 16.34
N PHE A 107 17.98 42.60 17.29
CA PHE A 107 18.60 43.09 18.53
C PHE A 107 20.02 43.65 18.34
N SER A 108 20.76 43.21 17.32
CA SER A 108 22.09 43.74 17.00
C SER A 108 22.08 45.02 16.14
N LYS A 109 20.93 45.45 15.61
CA LYS A 109 20.77 46.68 14.82
C LYS A 109 20.53 47.96 15.64
N LYS A 110 21.08 48.04 16.86
CA LYS A 110 21.19 49.29 17.63
C LYS A 110 22.66 49.69 17.76
N ILE A 111 23.18 50.40 16.76
CA ILE A 111 24.28 51.37 16.88
C ILE A 111 23.92 52.54 15.95
#